data_AF-A0A946KB02-F1
#
_entry.id   AF-A0A946KB02-F1
#
_cell.length_a   1.000
_cell.length_b   1.000
_cell.length_c   1.000
_cell.angle_alpha   90.00
_cell.angle_beta   90.00
_cell.angle_gamma   90.00
#
_symmetry.space_group_name_H-M   'P 1'
#
loop_
_entity.id
_entity.type
_entity.pdbx_description
1 polymer ?
#
loop_
_entity_poly.entity_id
_entity_poly.type
_entity_poly.pdbx_seq_one_letter_code
_entity_poly.pdbx_strand_id
1 'polypeptide(L)'
;MCGIKQLVRFCTSVCISSASLSLAFGADLPSTKSLTVIPPDRSVNDVSQKANLHELAQGRGGAWDPSHAPSHETLLGLASNRQFLRDVWCLEFAYRPPRTMEVEVPGTTLEAHRERVWYLVYRVRNIAANESVTAISGQSGTTRRIVFEKDEDGNEDLTKPTTKLINQPIRFEPHFVFETHEALSRDEGLLEQQDHLDRIVSAALGQISRREKIPSDMLHDSVSISEHLIQPGEERWGVAIWQDIDPRIDFFTVFIYGLTNSLRWRHEAEFETDLEHAPKYERRELECLRLDFYHPGDADQDDFEEVRVVHSGLFERLAMGSRLLEATSRAALTQAEHVEGVRNLGVRWQDFLEPEKEDWEGGAGLVPVEMFAKTLAKVDSVAERETLVSAFLGEQAIGWMEDLLRSVAGPVSVDQDFIRRESLGEIGLTPESVLSEPLSSFAKIVAELEKSQDMKERRENAARFFGESAFRLDQIAHEVAIARTAALLHLLQVDDSKLQQAGSQRALEVLLPKLLTVADPAEDDPGRVVDRAENDRNELLKGLFGHEGPDLFKRAMEANVGEEYLWDFRDARQEDIL
;
A
#
# COMPACT_ATOMS: atom_id res chain seq x y z
N MET A 1 -33.27 46.17 -61.22
CA MET A 1 -32.81 47.19 -62.19
C MET A 1 -31.30 47.34 -62.08
N CYS A 2 -30.61 47.20 -63.21
CA CYS A 2 -29.26 47.70 -63.57
C CYS A 2 -28.18 47.94 -62.49
N GLY A 3 -27.21 47.01 -62.43
CA GLY A 3 -25.83 47.15 -62.92
C GLY A 3 -25.03 48.48 -62.91
N ILE A 4 -23.79 48.34 -62.41
CA ILE A 4 -22.49 48.59 -63.09
C ILE A 4 -21.87 50.02 -63.03
N LYS A 5 -20.70 50.16 -62.34
CA LYS A 5 -19.31 50.51 -62.85
C LYS A 5 -18.41 51.09 -61.72
N GLN A 6 -17.31 50.41 -61.34
CA GLN A 6 -15.88 50.59 -61.74
C GLN A 6 -15.11 51.68 -60.94
N LEU A 7 -13.80 51.65 -60.61
CA LEU A 7 -12.66 50.70 -60.65
C LEU A 7 -11.40 51.46 -60.12
N VAL A 8 -10.33 50.75 -59.68
CA VAL A 8 -8.86 51.05 -59.66
C VAL A 8 -8.24 50.61 -58.30
N ARG A 9 -7.58 49.44 -58.14
CA ARG A 9 -6.26 48.87 -58.55
C ARG A 9 -5.01 49.35 -57.74
N PHE A 10 -4.34 48.40 -57.07
CA PHE A 10 -2.88 48.08 -57.10
C PHE A 10 -2.60 46.89 -56.13
N CYS A 11 -2.57 45.63 -56.58
CA CYS A 11 -1.41 44.76 -56.94
C CYS A 11 -0.11 44.89 -56.13
N THR A 12 0.26 43.80 -55.43
CA THR A 12 1.61 43.17 -55.50
C THR A 12 1.50 41.67 -55.25
N SER A 13 2.13 40.89 -56.14
CA SER A 13 2.21 39.43 -56.21
C SER A 13 3.69 39.08 -56.41
N VAL A 14 4.22 38.08 -55.70
CA VAL A 14 5.48 37.35 -56.02
C VAL A 14 5.33 35.93 -55.44
N CYS A 15 4.90 34.97 -56.25
CA CYS A 15 5.68 33.90 -56.90
C CYS A 15 5.71 32.57 -56.12
N ILE A 16 4.80 31.70 -56.56
CA ILE A 16 4.78 30.24 -56.36
C ILE A 16 5.80 29.61 -57.31
N SER A 17 6.67 28.74 -56.79
CA SER A 17 7.40 27.75 -57.60
C SER A 17 6.98 26.35 -57.14
N SER A 18 6.32 25.63 -58.04
CA SER A 18 5.94 24.23 -57.94
C SER A 18 7.08 23.33 -58.42
N ALA A 19 7.49 22.34 -57.60
CA ALA A 19 7.82 20.97 -58.02
C ALA A 19 8.40 20.15 -56.86
N SER A 20 7.67 19.12 -56.42
CA SER A 20 8.12 17.73 -56.19
C SER A 20 7.22 17.06 -55.16
N LEU A 21 6.17 16.39 -55.64
CA LEU A 21 5.47 15.34 -54.91
C LEU A 21 6.51 14.29 -54.49
N SER A 22 6.77 14.17 -53.19
CA SER A 22 7.36 12.97 -52.60
C SER A 22 6.33 12.43 -51.63
N LEU A 23 5.70 11.32 -52.01
CA LEU A 23 4.91 10.46 -51.13
C LEU A 23 5.83 10.00 -49.99
N ALA A 24 5.76 10.68 -48.84
CA ALA A 24 6.21 10.11 -47.58
C ALA A 24 4.95 9.56 -46.89
N PHE A 25 4.86 8.24 -46.84
CA PHE A 25 3.88 7.50 -46.06
C PHE A 25 3.80 8.10 -44.65
N GLY A 26 2.61 8.56 -44.26
CA GLY A 26 2.33 8.94 -42.88
C GLY A 26 2.50 7.72 -41.99
N ALA A 27 3.41 7.81 -41.02
CA ALA A 27 3.33 6.97 -39.84
C ALA A 27 2.14 7.47 -39.02
N ASP A 28 1.10 6.65 -38.92
CA ASP A 28 -0.04 6.85 -38.04
C ASP A 28 0.48 6.99 -36.59
N LEU A 29 0.41 8.20 -36.04
CA LEU A 29 0.53 8.42 -34.60
C LEU A 29 -0.80 8.03 -33.94
N PRO A 30 -0.79 7.23 -32.86
CA PRO A 30 -2.00 6.85 -32.14
C PRO A 30 -2.72 8.07 -31.52
N SER A 31 -4.04 7.92 -31.38
CA SER A 31 -5.05 8.98 -31.16
C SER A 31 -4.83 9.94 -29.98
N THR A 32 -5.50 11.10 -30.05
CA THR A 32 -5.55 12.28 -29.15
C THR A 32 -5.95 12.06 -27.67
N LYS A 33 -5.80 10.87 -27.09
CA LYS A 33 -5.87 10.68 -25.63
C LYS A 33 -4.49 11.05 -25.05
N SER A 34 -4.41 12.06 -24.20
CA SER A 34 -3.16 12.52 -23.58
C SER A 34 -2.55 11.40 -22.74
N LEU A 35 -1.30 11.04 -23.02
CA LEU A 35 -0.49 10.15 -22.19
C LEU A 35 0.04 10.94 -20.99
N THR A 36 -0.09 10.38 -19.80
CA THR A 36 0.68 10.84 -18.64
C THR A 36 2.08 10.25 -18.78
N VAL A 37 3.12 11.10 -18.78
CA VAL A 37 4.53 10.68 -18.93
C VAL A 37 5.26 10.89 -17.61
N ILE A 38 5.85 9.82 -17.11
CA ILE A 38 6.60 9.75 -15.87
C ILE A 38 8.08 9.59 -16.22
N PRO A 39 8.93 10.58 -15.88
CA PRO A 39 10.35 10.50 -16.17
C PRO A 39 11.02 9.40 -15.33
N PRO A 40 12.15 8.85 -15.79
CA PRO A 40 12.98 7.97 -14.98
C PRO A 40 13.31 8.56 -13.61
N ASP A 41 13.32 7.73 -12.57
CA ASP A 41 13.83 8.17 -11.27
C ASP A 41 15.31 8.59 -11.38
N ARG A 42 15.60 9.74 -10.77
CA ARG A 42 16.93 10.36 -10.75
C ARG A 42 17.54 10.39 -9.35
N SER A 43 16.90 9.77 -8.36
CA SER A 43 17.36 9.82 -6.98
C SER A 43 18.78 9.23 -6.85
N VAL A 44 19.69 9.97 -6.19
CA VAL A 44 21.14 9.70 -6.24
C VAL A 44 21.54 8.54 -5.31
N ASN A 45 20.64 8.09 -4.44
CA ASN A 45 20.96 7.16 -3.36
C ASN A 45 21.07 5.70 -3.82
N ASP A 46 20.64 5.35 -5.03
CA ASP A 46 20.54 3.94 -5.43
C ASP A 46 21.81 3.38 -6.08
N VAL A 47 22.66 4.24 -6.64
CA VAL A 47 23.89 3.82 -7.35
C VAL A 47 24.99 3.36 -6.39
N SER A 48 24.91 3.75 -5.11
CA SER A 48 25.91 3.44 -4.09
C SER A 48 25.21 3.02 -2.80
N GLN A 49 25.11 1.70 -2.59
CA GLN A 49 24.52 1.16 -1.36
C GLN A 49 25.59 0.70 -0.39
N LYS A 50 25.34 0.93 0.89
CA LYS A 50 26.20 0.47 1.98
C LYS A 50 25.50 -0.68 2.68
N ALA A 51 26.15 -1.83 2.73
CA ALA A 51 25.65 -3.00 3.42
C ALA A 51 26.77 -3.75 4.13
N ASN A 52 26.37 -4.55 5.12
CA ASN A 52 27.25 -5.43 5.86
C ASN A 52 27.37 -6.78 5.11
N LEU A 53 28.57 -7.36 5.08
CA LEU A 53 28.83 -8.69 4.52
C LEU A 53 28.65 -9.75 5.61
N HIS A 54 27.39 -10.09 5.91
CA HIS A 54 27.06 -11.05 6.97
C HIS A 54 27.71 -12.42 6.74
N GLU A 55 27.86 -12.86 5.49
CA GLU A 55 28.47 -14.15 5.14
C GLU A 55 29.96 -14.25 5.52
N LEU A 56 30.63 -13.10 5.66
CA LEU A 56 32.04 -13.03 6.06
C LEU A 56 32.22 -12.98 7.58
N ALA A 57 31.27 -12.39 8.31
CA ALA A 57 31.39 -12.07 9.73
C ALA A 57 30.57 -12.98 10.65
N GLN A 58 29.40 -13.45 10.20
CA GLN A 58 28.44 -14.18 11.03
C GLN A 58 29.03 -15.49 11.56
N GLY A 59 28.96 -15.69 12.87
CA GLY A 59 29.49 -16.88 13.55
C GLY A 59 31.01 -17.07 13.42
N ARG A 60 31.75 -16.09 12.89
CA ARG A 60 33.19 -16.18 12.61
C ARG A 60 34.05 -15.27 13.50
N GLY A 61 33.43 -14.51 14.41
CA GLY A 61 34.15 -13.76 15.44
C GLY A 61 33.22 -12.95 16.35
N GLY A 62 33.57 -12.82 17.63
CA GLY A 62 32.92 -11.88 18.55
C GLY A 62 33.44 -10.45 18.37
N ALA A 63 32.75 -9.48 18.96
CA ALA A 63 33.21 -8.10 19.02
C ALA A 63 34.58 -8.02 19.74
N TRP A 64 35.65 -7.90 18.95
CA TRP A 64 37.02 -7.77 19.45
C TRP A 64 37.47 -6.32 19.31
N ASP A 65 37.89 -5.71 20.43
CA ASP A 65 38.44 -4.35 20.46
C ASP A 65 39.98 -4.40 20.43
N PRO A 66 40.62 -4.09 19.29
CA PRO A 66 42.07 -4.17 19.16
C PRO A 66 42.79 -3.06 19.95
N SER A 67 43.79 -3.42 20.76
CA SER A 67 44.53 -2.44 21.57
C SER A 67 45.52 -1.56 20.78
N HIS A 68 45.95 -2.00 19.60
CA HIS A 68 46.98 -1.34 18.79
C HIS A 68 46.61 -1.14 17.32
N ALA A 69 45.59 -1.84 16.82
CA ALA A 69 45.09 -1.70 15.46
C ALA A 69 43.78 -0.88 15.48
N PRO A 70 43.42 -0.19 14.38
CA PRO A 70 42.10 0.42 14.24
C PRO A 70 40.98 -0.63 14.22
N SER A 71 39.82 -0.29 14.79
CA SER A 71 38.64 -1.18 14.81
C SER A 71 38.13 -1.59 13.43
N HIS A 72 38.36 -0.78 12.39
CA HIS A 72 37.98 -1.08 11.01
C HIS A 72 38.84 -2.17 10.34
N GLU A 73 39.98 -2.55 10.93
CA GLU A 73 40.84 -3.64 10.45
C GLU A 73 40.45 -5.02 11.03
N THR A 74 39.49 -5.06 11.98
CA THR A 74 38.95 -6.31 12.53
C THR A 74 38.09 -7.04 11.49
N LEU A 75 37.82 -8.34 11.64
CA LEU A 75 36.94 -9.08 10.73
C LEU A 75 35.55 -8.42 10.61
N LEU A 76 34.96 -8.00 11.74
CA LEU A 76 33.68 -7.28 11.76
C LEU A 76 33.80 -5.91 11.09
N GLY A 77 34.86 -5.15 11.38
CA GLY A 77 35.14 -3.86 10.74
C GLY A 77 35.33 -3.99 9.22
N LEU A 78 35.96 -5.07 8.76
CA LEU A 78 36.15 -5.39 7.36
C LEU A 78 34.89 -5.96 6.68
N ALA A 79 33.93 -6.48 7.43
CA ALA A 79 32.64 -6.91 6.90
C ALA A 79 31.60 -5.78 6.92
N SER A 80 31.81 -4.75 7.74
CA SER A 80 30.85 -3.68 7.95
C SER A 80 30.87 -2.61 6.85
N ASN A 81 29.71 -2.02 6.58
CA ASN A 81 29.54 -0.77 5.83
C ASN A 81 30.24 -0.77 4.45
N ARG A 82 30.18 -1.88 3.73
CA ARG A 82 30.80 -2.03 2.41
C ARG A 82 29.94 -1.37 1.35
N GLN A 83 30.59 -0.60 0.49
CA GLN A 83 29.96 0.12 -0.59
C GLN A 83 29.88 -0.78 -1.83
N PHE A 84 28.65 -1.04 -2.28
CA PHE A 84 28.35 -1.76 -3.50
C PHE A 84 27.98 -0.75 -4.58
N LEU A 85 28.79 -0.72 -5.64
CA LEU A 85 28.59 0.12 -6.80
C LEU A 85 27.91 -0.72 -7.88
N ARG A 86 26.80 -0.23 -8.41
CA ARG A 86 26.08 -0.89 -9.50
C ARG A 86 25.65 0.12 -10.54
N ASP A 87 25.47 -0.35 -11.76
CA ASP A 87 24.77 0.41 -12.78
C ASP A 87 23.28 0.35 -12.47
N VAL A 88 22.63 1.51 -12.35
CA VAL A 88 21.19 1.62 -12.12
C VAL A 88 20.55 2.17 -13.37
N TRP A 89 19.61 1.43 -13.94
CA TRP A 89 18.76 1.89 -15.04
C TRP A 89 17.34 2.11 -14.56
N CYS A 90 16.65 3.09 -15.14
CA CYS A 90 15.24 3.38 -14.90
C CYS A 90 14.57 3.84 -16.20
N LEU A 91 13.58 3.09 -16.67
CA LEU A 91 12.84 3.37 -17.91
C LEU A 91 11.88 4.54 -17.71
N GLU A 92 11.67 5.32 -18.77
CA GLU A 92 10.56 6.27 -18.81
C GLU A 92 9.27 5.48 -18.96
N PHE A 93 8.27 5.80 -18.13
CA PHE A 93 6.96 5.16 -18.18
C PHE A 93 5.92 6.17 -18.64
N ALA A 94 5.01 5.77 -19.50
CA ALA A 94 3.85 6.57 -19.86
C ALA A 94 2.62 5.69 -19.92
N TYR A 95 1.46 6.23 -19.56
CA TYR A 95 0.23 5.44 -19.55
C TYR A 95 -1.00 6.24 -19.95
N ARG A 96 -2.04 5.50 -20.32
CA ARG A 96 -3.41 6.00 -20.37
C ARG A 96 -4.13 5.49 -19.12
N PRO A 97 -5.00 6.30 -18.48
CA PRO A 97 -5.70 5.84 -17.29
C PRO A 97 -6.40 4.48 -17.50
N PRO A 98 -6.45 3.62 -16.46
CA PRO A 98 -7.09 2.32 -16.54
C PRO A 98 -8.52 2.40 -17.05
N ARG A 99 -8.99 1.31 -17.66
CA ARG A 99 -10.35 1.21 -18.18
C ARG A 99 -10.89 -0.19 -17.96
N THR A 100 -12.21 -0.29 -17.91
CA THR A 100 -12.93 -1.56 -17.91
C THR A 100 -13.41 -1.92 -19.32
N MET A 101 -13.51 -3.22 -19.59
CA MET A 101 -14.20 -3.74 -20.77
C MET A 101 -14.74 -5.15 -20.54
N GLU A 102 -15.79 -5.50 -21.27
CA GLU A 102 -16.32 -6.86 -21.30
C GLU A 102 -15.64 -7.64 -22.42
N VAL A 103 -15.08 -8.81 -22.08
CA VAL A 103 -14.42 -9.72 -23.03
C VAL A 103 -15.04 -11.11 -22.96
N GLU A 104 -15.06 -11.81 -24.10
CA GLU A 104 -15.49 -13.20 -24.14
C GLU A 104 -14.28 -14.09 -23.82
N VAL A 105 -14.33 -14.73 -22.65
CA VAL A 105 -13.28 -15.63 -22.17
C VAL A 105 -13.81 -17.08 -22.26
N PRO A 106 -13.01 -18.03 -22.76
CA PRO A 106 -13.40 -19.43 -22.75
C PRO A 106 -13.52 -19.92 -21.31
N GLY A 107 -14.71 -20.36 -20.90
CA GLY A 107 -14.93 -20.95 -19.58
C GLY A 107 -14.31 -22.34 -19.44
N THR A 108 -14.26 -22.85 -18.21
CA THR A 108 -13.76 -24.21 -17.88
C THR A 108 -14.53 -25.32 -18.61
N THR A 109 -15.78 -25.05 -19.01
CA THR A 109 -16.66 -25.94 -19.76
C THR A 109 -16.57 -25.77 -21.28
N LEU A 110 -15.64 -24.95 -21.80
CA LEU A 110 -15.51 -24.54 -23.21
C LEU A 110 -16.66 -23.66 -23.74
N GLU A 111 -17.60 -23.27 -22.89
CA GLU A 111 -18.60 -22.26 -23.22
C GLU A 111 -17.99 -20.86 -23.05
N ALA A 112 -18.18 -19.99 -24.05
CA ALA A 112 -17.75 -18.60 -23.96
C ALA A 112 -18.67 -17.87 -22.98
N HIS A 113 -18.09 -17.23 -21.97
CA HIS A 113 -18.81 -16.35 -21.07
C HIS A 113 -18.21 -14.95 -21.13
N ARG A 114 -19.04 -13.94 -20.86
CA ARG A 114 -18.59 -12.55 -20.82
C ARG A 114 -18.04 -12.28 -19.43
N GLU A 115 -16.83 -11.75 -19.40
CA GLU A 115 -16.11 -11.41 -18.18
C GLU A 115 -15.67 -9.94 -18.27
N ARG A 116 -15.84 -9.22 -17.17
CA ARG A 116 -15.37 -7.84 -17.05
C ARG A 116 -13.89 -7.85 -16.67
N VAL A 117 -13.07 -7.19 -17.48
CA VAL A 117 -11.63 -7.03 -17.21
C VAL A 117 -11.26 -5.57 -17.08
N TRP A 118 -10.29 -5.32 -16.21
CA TRP A 118 -9.62 -4.04 -16.08
C TRP A 118 -8.33 -4.07 -16.88
N TYR A 119 -7.96 -2.98 -17.54
CA TYR A 119 -6.69 -2.91 -18.26
C TYR A 119 -6.05 -1.53 -18.18
N LEU A 120 -4.72 -1.52 -18.17
CA LEU A 120 -3.87 -0.34 -18.24
C LEU A 120 -2.99 -0.44 -19.47
N VAL A 121 -3.17 0.49 -20.42
CA VAL A 121 -2.26 0.62 -21.57
C VAL A 121 -1.12 1.54 -21.20
N TYR A 122 0.09 1.06 -21.44
CA TYR A 122 1.31 1.78 -21.11
C TYR A 122 2.33 1.76 -22.24
N ARG A 123 3.32 2.63 -22.12
CA ARG A 123 4.49 2.72 -22.98
C ARG A 123 5.72 2.83 -22.11
N VAL A 124 6.74 2.03 -22.40
CA VAL A 124 8.06 2.17 -21.81
C VAL A 124 9.04 2.69 -22.84
N ARG A 125 9.98 3.54 -22.41
CA ARG A 125 11.02 4.09 -23.29
C ARG A 125 12.38 4.06 -22.61
N ASN A 126 13.37 3.53 -23.33
CA ASN A 126 14.77 3.58 -22.91
C ASN A 126 15.39 4.86 -23.49
N ILE A 127 15.54 5.91 -22.69
CA ILE A 127 16.05 7.20 -23.16
C ILE A 127 17.56 7.09 -23.44
N ALA A 128 17.98 7.47 -24.64
CA ALA A 128 19.39 7.49 -24.99
C ALA A 128 20.11 8.67 -24.31
N ALA A 129 21.33 8.42 -23.83
CA ALA A 129 22.20 9.37 -23.14
C ALA A 129 22.53 10.64 -23.97
N ASN A 130 22.39 10.56 -25.29
CA ASN A 130 22.76 11.62 -26.24
C ASN A 130 21.54 12.36 -26.84
N GLU A 131 20.32 12.06 -26.39
CA GLU A 131 19.12 12.69 -26.93
C GLU A 131 18.98 14.13 -26.41
N SER A 132 19.15 15.14 -27.28
CA SER A 132 19.26 16.55 -26.88
C SER A 132 17.91 17.20 -26.58
N VAL A 133 17.69 17.51 -25.30
CA VAL A 133 17.02 18.68 -24.71
C VAL A 133 16.08 19.50 -25.61
N THR A 134 14.78 19.27 -25.46
CA THR A 134 13.75 20.33 -25.45
C THR A 134 12.87 20.20 -24.21
N ALA A 135 13.46 20.33 -23.02
CA ALA A 135 12.77 20.81 -21.81
C ALA A 135 13.77 20.89 -20.65
N ILE A 136 14.00 22.12 -20.17
CA ILE A 136 14.28 22.56 -18.79
C ILE A 136 14.58 21.45 -17.75
N SER A 137 15.70 20.73 -17.88
CA SER A 137 16.57 20.25 -16.79
C SER A 137 17.63 19.32 -17.39
N GLY A 138 18.88 19.47 -16.97
CA GLY A 138 20.03 18.80 -17.58
C GLY A 138 19.94 17.27 -17.55
N GLN A 139 20.68 16.66 -18.49
CA GLN A 139 20.96 15.23 -18.66
C GLN A 139 19.73 14.34 -18.96
N SER A 140 19.72 13.74 -20.15
CA SER A 140 18.73 12.75 -20.62
C SER A 140 19.41 11.39 -20.70
N GLY A 141 18.81 10.34 -20.15
CA GLY A 141 19.34 8.98 -20.23
C GLY A 141 18.74 8.08 -19.15
N THR A 142 18.51 6.82 -19.50
CA THR A 142 17.86 5.83 -18.63
C THR A 142 18.85 5.09 -17.72
N THR A 143 20.13 4.95 -18.13
CA THR A 143 21.12 4.17 -17.36
C THR A 143 22.20 5.05 -16.76
N ARG A 144 22.43 4.91 -15.45
CA ARG A 144 23.42 5.62 -14.63
C ARG A 144 24.52 4.65 -14.23
N ARG A 145 25.78 5.02 -14.50
CA ARG A 145 26.99 4.29 -14.10
C ARG A 145 27.88 5.16 -13.24
N ILE A 146 28.47 4.59 -12.20
CA ILE A 146 29.51 5.25 -11.42
C ILE A 146 30.84 5.16 -12.19
N VAL A 147 31.51 6.30 -12.32
CA VAL A 147 32.81 6.45 -12.97
C VAL A 147 33.72 7.28 -12.05
N PHE A 148 34.97 6.86 -11.94
CA PHE A 148 35.99 7.58 -11.17
C PHE A 148 36.73 8.54 -12.10
N GLU A 149 36.91 9.78 -11.64
CA GLU A 149 37.74 10.75 -12.37
C GLU A 149 39.21 10.33 -12.33
N LYS A 150 39.99 10.78 -13.32
CA LYS A 150 41.43 10.52 -13.33
C LYS A 150 42.15 11.60 -12.54
N ASP A 151 43.10 11.20 -11.69
CA ASP A 151 44.01 12.09 -10.99
C ASP A 151 45.05 12.73 -11.94
N GLU A 152 45.91 13.60 -11.40
CA GLU A 152 46.97 14.28 -12.16
C GLU A 152 47.99 13.31 -12.78
N ASP A 153 48.11 12.10 -12.23
CA ASP A 153 48.98 11.02 -12.69
C ASP A 153 48.29 10.08 -13.69
N GLY A 154 47.00 10.32 -13.98
CA GLY A 154 46.19 9.55 -14.93
C GLY A 154 45.57 8.26 -14.36
N ASN A 155 45.68 8.02 -13.06
CA ASN A 155 45.05 6.89 -12.35
C ASN A 155 43.63 7.26 -11.92
N GLU A 156 42.77 6.26 -11.71
CA GLU A 156 41.40 6.50 -11.22
C GLU A 156 41.40 6.93 -9.75
N ASP A 157 40.88 8.13 -9.47
CA ASP A 157 40.68 8.65 -8.12
C ASP A 157 39.43 8.01 -7.50
N LEU A 158 39.66 6.89 -6.79
CA LEU A 158 38.63 6.14 -6.09
C LEU A 158 37.91 6.94 -4.99
N THR A 159 38.42 8.12 -4.62
CA THR A 159 37.81 8.98 -3.58
C THR A 159 36.73 9.91 -4.12
N LYS A 160 36.61 10.04 -5.46
CA LYS A 160 35.66 10.94 -6.12
C LYS A 160 34.79 10.20 -7.14
N PRO A 161 33.79 9.42 -6.69
CA PRO A 161 32.84 8.80 -7.59
C PRO A 161 31.96 9.88 -8.26
N THR A 162 31.77 9.77 -9.58
CA THR A 162 30.84 10.59 -10.36
C THR A 162 29.85 9.72 -11.11
N THR A 163 28.65 10.19 -11.36
CA THR A 163 27.65 9.46 -12.14
C THR A 163 27.68 9.93 -13.59
N LYS A 164 27.74 8.99 -14.54
CA LYS A 164 27.60 9.24 -15.99
C LYS A 164 26.44 8.46 -16.56
N LEU A 165 25.76 9.07 -17.52
CA LEU A 165 24.71 8.40 -18.28
C LEU A 165 25.31 7.60 -19.44
N ILE A 166 24.85 6.37 -19.62
CA ILE A 166 25.32 5.46 -20.67
C ILE A 166 24.14 4.91 -21.48
N ASN A 167 24.44 4.51 -22.72
CA ASN A 167 23.51 3.79 -23.57
C ASN A 167 23.68 2.29 -23.31
N GLN A 168 22.64 1.67 -22.74
CA GLN A 168 22.61 0.23 -22.49
C GLN A 168 21.24 -0.33 -22.89
N PRO A 169 21.19 -1.46 -23.63
CA PRO A 169 19.94 -2.18 -23.85
C PRO A 169 19.41 -2.77 -22.55
N ILE A 170 18.10 -2.67 -22.32
CA ILE A 170 17.47 -3.07 -21.06
C ILE A 170 16.52 -4.22 -21.29
N ARG A 171 16.57 -5.22 -20.40
CA ARG A 171 15.54 -6.26 -20.31
C ARG A 171 14.46 -5.72 -19.38
N PHE A 172 13.29 -5.48 -19.94
CA PHE A 172 12.12 -5.05 -19.17
C PHE A 172 11.29 -6.28 -18.85
N GLU A 173 11.16 -6.61 -17.57
CA GLU A 173 10.33 -7.70 -17.04
C GLU A 173 9.26 -7.04 -16.16
N PRO A 174 8.14 -6.58 -16.74
CA PRO A 174 7.10 -5.91 -16.00
C PRO A 174 6.40 -6.87 -15.05
N HIS A 175 6.01 -6.32 -13.91
CA HIS A 175 5.06 -6.96 -13.01
C HIS A 175 4.13 -5.88 -12.46
N PHE A 176 2.83 -6.07 -12.68
CA PHE A 176 1.80 -5.07 -12.41
C PHE A 176 0.83 -5.60 -11.35
N VAL A 177 0.84 -4.98 -10.16
CA VAL A 177 -0.03 -5.35 -9.04
C VAL A 177 -1.14 -4.32 -8.90
N PHE A 178 -2.39 -4.76 -9.01
CA PHE A 178 -3.57 -3.96 -8.70
C PHE A 178 -3.96 -4.21 -7.25
N GLU A 179 -3.80 -3.18 -6.43
CA GLU A 179 -4.11 -3.23 -5.00
C GLU A 179 -5.44 -2.52 -4.76
N THR A 180 -6.42 -3.27 -4.26
CA THR A 180 -7.72 -2.73 -3.85
C THR A 180 -7.61 -2.15 -2.46
N HIS A 181 -8.34 -1.06 -2.22
CA HIS A 181 -8.26 -0.37 -0.94
C HIS A 181 -9.61 -0.08 -0.28
N GLU A 182 -10.70 -0.56 -0.86
CA GLU A 182 -12.05 -0.37 -0.34
C GLU A 182 -12.67 -1.68 0.15
N ALA A 183 -13.36 -1.61 1.28
CA ALA A 183 -14.09 -2.73 1.85
C ALA A 183 -15.40 -2.97 1.07
N LEU A 184 -15.61 -4.19 0.60
CA LEU A 184 -16.75 -4.56 -0.23
C LEU A 184 -17.93 -5.15 0.59
N SER A 185 -17.75 -5.33 1.90
CA SER A 185 -18.81 -5.70 2.84
C SER A 185 -18.70 -5.02 4.21
N ARG A 186 -19.85 -4.79 4.85
CA ARG A 186 -19.94 -4.34 6.26
C ARG A 186 -19.39 -5.37 7.27
N ASP A 187 -19.22 -6.62 6.85
CA ASP A 187 -18.59 -7.69 7.65
C ASP A 187 -17.06 -7.74 7.48
N GLU A 188 -16.51 -7.01 6.50
CA GLU A 188 -15.08 -6.98 6.12
C GLU A 188 -14.43 -5.65 6.55
N GLY A 189 -14.82 -5.14 7.73
CA GLY A 189 -14.42 -3.85 8.28
C GLY A 189 -13.02 -3.44 7.83
N LEU A 190 -12.93 -2.37 7.02
CA LEU A 190 -11.72 -1.77 6.45
C LEU A 190 -10.45 -2.65 6.48
N LEU A 191 -10.02 -3.06 5.26
CA LEU A 191 -8.74 -3.69 4.87
C LEU A 191 -8.78 -5.21 4.61
N GLU A 192 -9.62 -5.69 3.70
CA GLU A 192 -9.10 -6.73 2.80
C GLU A 192 -8.40 -6.04 1.65
N GLN A 193 -7.11 -5.79 1.84
CA GLN A 193 -6.20 -5.52 0.74
C GLN A 193 -6.23 -6.77 -0.16
N GLN A 194 -6.80 -6.65 -1.36
CA GLN A 194 -6.66 -7.68 -2.37
C GLN A 194 -5.66 -7.22 -3.40
N ASP A 195 -4.61 -8.01 -3.56
CA ASP A 195 -3.59 -7.79 -4.56
C ASP A 195 -3.89 -8.71 -5.75
N HIS A 196 -4.12 -8.10 -6.91
CA HIS A 196 -4.36 -8.83 -8.14
C HIS A 196 -3.18 -8.63 -9.08
N LEU A 197 -2.52 -9.73 -9.45
CA LEU A 197 -1.48 -9.73 -10.46
C LEU A 197 -2.07 -9.60 -11.86
N ASP A 198 -1.32 -8.96 -12.76
CA ASP A 198 -1.70 -8.93 -14.16
C ASP A 198 -1.73 -10.34 -14.78
N ARG A 199 -2.69 -10.56 -15.66
CA ARG A 199 -2.96 -11.84 -16.32
C ARG A 199 -2.92 -11.71 -17.82
N ILE A 200 -2.50 -12.80 -18.47
CA ILE A 200 -2.46 -12.88 -19.93
C ILE A 200 -3.85 -13.23 -20.46
N VAL A 201 -4.57 -12.24 -20.97
CA VAL A 201 -5.90 -12.41 -21.57
C VAL A 201 -5.83 -12.15 -23.08
N SER A 202 -5.38 -13.15 -23.84
CA SER A 202 -5.16 -12.99 -25.30
C SER A 202 -6.43 -12.57 -26.07
N ALA A 203 -7.62 -12.97 -25.61
CA ALA A 203 -8.89 -12.58 -26.21
C ALA A 203 -9.19 -11.06 -26.11
N ALA A 204 -8.59 -10.38 -25.13
CA ALA A 204 -8.77 -8.95 -24.90
C ALA A 204 -7.87 -8.09 -25.80
N LEU A 205 -6.64 -8.55 -26.11
CA LEU A 205 -5.62 -7.76 -26.82
C LEU A 205 -6.13 -7.11 -28.11
N GLY A 206 -6.77 -7.89 -28.97
CA GLY A 206 -7.30 -7.38 -30.24
C GLY A 206 -8.42 -6.36 -30.07
N GLN A 207 -9.21 -6.45 -29.00
CA GLN A 207 -10.26 -5.49 -28.69
C GLN A 207 -9.67 -4.20 -28.09
N ILE A 208 -8.73 -4.33 -27.16
CA ILE A 208 -8.01 -3.20 -26.55
C ILE A 208 -7.25 -2.42 -27.62
N SER A 209 -6.48 -3.10 -28.48
CA SER A 209 -5.76 -2.50 -29.61
C SER A 209 -6.68 -1.65 -30.50
N ARG A 210 -7.86 -2.16 -30.86
CA ARG A 210 -8.86 -1.41 -31.65
C ARG A 210 -9.42 -0.21 -30.87
N ARG A 211 -9.77 -0.39 -29.60
CA ARG A 211 -10.34 0.67 -28.75
C ARG A 211 -9.36 1.81 -28.51
N GLU A 212 -8.10 1.47 -28.26
CA GLU A 212 -7.02 2.42 -27.98
C GLU A 212 -6.31 2.93 -29.24
N LYS A 213 -6.70 2.43 -30.42
CA LYS A 213 -6.12 2.79 -31.73
C LYS A 213 -4.60 2.62 -31.75
N ILE A 214 -4.13 1.49 -31.20
CA ILE A 214 -2.73 1.06 -31.23
C ILE A 214 -2.66 -0.16 -32.15
N PRO A 215 -1.76 -0.19 -33.15
CA PRO A 215 -1.59 -1.37 -33.99
C PRO A 215 -1.37 -2.65 -33.16
N SER A 216 -2.04 -3.74 -33.51
CA SER A 216 -2.01 -4.98 -32.71
C SER A 216 -0.63 -5.62 -32.63
N ASP A 217 0.23 -5.35 -33.61
CA ASP A 217 1.63 -5.77 -33.67
C ASP A 217 2.56 -4.93 -32.78
N MET A 218 2.09 -3.79 -32.29
CA MET A 218 2.84 -2.91 -31.37
C MET A 218 2.42 -3.07 -29.91
N LEU A 219 1.24 -3.64 -29.64
CA LEU A 219 0.70 -3.79 -28.29
C LEU A 219 1.08 -5.16 -27.72
N HIS A 220 1.98 -5.16 -26.75
CA HIS A 220 2.49 -6.38 -26.10
C HIS A 220 1.78 -6.67 -24.78
N ASP A 221 1.66 -7.93 -24.41
CA ASP A 221 1.39 -8.34 -23.02
C ASP A 221 2.70 -8.37 -22.19
N SER A 222 2.59 -8.61 -20.88
CA SER A 222 3.73 -8.62 -19.96
C SER A 222 4.82 -9.64 -20.30
N VAL A 223 4.47 -10.74 -20.97
CA VAL A 223 5.43 -11.76 -21.41
C VAL A 223 6.11 -11.36 -22.71
N SER A 224 5.33 -11.02 -23.75
CA SER A 224 5.84 -10.72 -25.09
C SER A 224 6.70 -9.45 -25.11
N ILE A 225 6.42 -8.46 -24.26
CA ILE A 225 7.23 -7.24 -24.18
C ILE A 225 8.66 -7.52 -23.67
N SER A 226 8.81 -8.60 -22.87
CA SER A 226 10.04 -9.03 -22.21
C SER A 226 10.97 -9.88 -23.09
N GLU A 227 10.47 -10.37 -24.24
CA GLU A 227 11.22 -11.28 -25.11
C GLU A 227 12.53 -10.67 -25.64
N HIS A 228 12.49 -9.38 -25.97
CA HIS A 228 13.59 -8.65 -26.59
C HIS A 228 14.11 -7.53 -25.68
N LEU A 229 15.40 -7.22 -25.77
CA LEU A 229 15.96 -6.05 -25.07
C LEU A 229 15.44 -4.77 -25.72
N ILE A 230 15.06 -3.78 -24.91
CA ILE A 230 14.69 -2.43 -25.36
C ILE A 230 15.98 -1.64 -25.60
N GLN A 231 16.24 -1.30 -26.86
CA GLN A 231 17.43 -0.57 -27.27
C GLN A 231 17.38 0.90 -26.80
N PRO A 232 18.53 1.57 -26.61
CA PRO A 232 18.55 3.01 -26.35
C PRO A 232 17.86 3.79 -27.47
N GLY A 233 16.89 4.61 -27.10
CA GLY A 233 16.01 5.38 -28.00
C GLY A 233 14.72 4.65 -28.42
N GLU A 234 14.60 3.35 -28.13
CA GLU A 234 13.40 2.55 -28.45
C GLU A 234 12.28 2.79 -27.43
N GLU A 235 11.05 2.78 -27.92
CA GLU A 235 9.83 2.73 -27.12
C GLU A 235 9.01 1.49 -27.47
N ARG A 236 8.31 0.93 -26.49
CA ARG A 236 7.38 -0.19 -26.68
C ARG A 236 6.07 0.05 -25.95
N TRP A 237 4.99 -0.45 -26.51
CA TRP A 237 3.66 -0.37 -25.93
C TRP A 237 3.28 -1.71 -25.30
N GLY A 238 2.76 -1.64 -24.09
CA GLY A 238 2.29 -2.80 -23.36
C GLY A 238 0.88 -2.60 -22.82
N VAL A 239 0.27 -3.70 -22.40
CA VAL A 239 -0.98 -3.69 -21.65
C VAL A 239 -0.91 -4.65 -20.47
N ALA A 240 -1.29 -4.15 -19.30
CA ALA A 240 -1.56 -4.96 -18.12
C ALA A 240 -3.06 -5.18 -18.02
N ILE A 241 -3.49 -6.40 -17.69
CA ILE A 241 -4.91 -6.79 -17.62
C ILE A 241 -5.16 -7.50 -16.30
N TRP A 242 -6.23 -7.12 -15.59
CA TRP A 242 -6.66 -7.76 -14.36
C TRP A 242 -8.08 -8.30 -14.51
N GLN A 243 -8.30 -9.46 -13.89
CA GLN A 243 -9.55 -10.21 -13.88
C GLN A 243 -10.06 -10.32 -12.45
N ASP A 244 -11.34 -10.68 -12.28
CA ASP A 244 -11.96 -10.94 -10.98
C ASP A 244 -11.93 -9.73 -10.02
N ILE A 245 -11.90 -8.51 -10.56
CA ILE A 245 -11.96 -7.26 -9.78
C ILE A 245 -13.42 -6.91 -9.52
N ASP A 246 -13.78 -6.67 -8.24
CA ASP A 246 -15.13 -6.25 -7.90
C ASP A 246 -15.45 -4.89 -8.55
N PRO A 247 -16.56 -4.78 -9.31
CA PRO A 247 -16.91 -3.55 -10.02
C PRO A 247 -17.28 -2.38 -9.09
N ARG A 248 -17.48 -2.63 -7.79
CA ARG A 248 -17.79 -1.59 -6.79
C ARG A 248 -16.56 -0.88 -6.25
N ILE A 249 -15.35 -1.28 -6.66
CA ILE A 249 -14.11 -0.63 -6.23
C ILE A 249 -14.00 0.73 -6.90
N ASP A 250 -14.02 1.77 -6.07
CA ASP A 250 -13.85 3.15 -6.50
C ASP A 250 -12.39 3.62 -6.37
N PHE A 251 -11.60 3.05 -5.45
CA PHE A 251 -10.20 3.43 -5.25
C PHE A 251 -9.27 2.21 -5.29
N PHE A 252 -8.19 2.36 -6.04
CA PHE A 252 -7.18 1.33 -6.17
C PHE A 252 -5.83 1.94 -6.51
N THR A 253 -4.78 1.17 -6.26
CA THR A 253 -3.40 1.54 -6.58
C THR A 253 -2.81 0.51 -7.53
N VAL A 254 -2.02 0.96 -8.49
CA VAL A 254 -1.24 0.09 -9.35
C VAL A 254 0.23 0.24 -9.01
N PHE A 255 0.86 -0.84 -8.58
CA PHE A 255 2.31 -0.93 -8.40
C PHE A 255 2.95 -1.56 -9.64
N ILE A 256 4.02 -0.94 -10.11
CA ILE A 256 4.70 -1.33 -11.35
C ILE A 256 6.17 -1.60 -11.03
N TYR A 257 6.55 -2.87 -11.13
CA TYR A 257 7.92 -3.33 -10.96
C TYR A 257 8.62 -3.53 -12.31
N GLY A 258 9.94 -3.69 -12.27
CA GLY A 258 10.76 -3.93 -13.46
C GLY A 258 11.09 -2.67 -14.27
N LEU A 259 10.56 -1.50 -13.89
CA LEU A 259 10.94 -0.21 -14.51
C LEU A 259 12.37 0.21 -14.15
N THR A 260 12.90 -0.29 -13.04
CA THR A 260 14.28 -0.07 -12.61
C THR A 260 14.88 -1.36 -12.01
N ASN A 261 16.21 -1.47 -12.02
CA ASN A 261 16.95 -2.49 -11.27
C ASN A 261 17.46 -1.99 -9.90
N SER A 262 16.94 -0.85 -9.44
CA SER A 262 17.19 -0.35 -8.10
C SER A 262 16.60 -1.30 -7.06
N LEU A 263 17.43 -1.71 -6.11
CA LEU A 263 17.10 -2.70 -5.07
C LEU A 263 17.82 -2.30 -3.78
N ARG A 264 17.13 -2.19 -2.65
CA ARG A 264 17.72 -1.99 -1.33
C ARG A 264 17.86 -3.30 -0.56
N TRP A 265 18.96 -3.41 0.16
CA TRP A 265 19.24 -4.51 1.07
C TRP A 265 18.95 -4.02 2.48
N ARG A 266 17.97 -4.62 3.16
CA ARG A 266 17.77 -4.40 4.59
C ARG A 266 18.28 -5.60 5.36
N HIS A 267 19.22 -5.32 6.27
CA HIS A 267 19.66 -6.25 7.30
C HIS A 267 19.05 -5.73 8.60
N GLU A 268 18.08 -6.46 9.15
CA GLU A 268 17.39 -6.06 10.38
C GLU A 268 18.16 -6.47 11.65
N ALA A 269 19.17 -7.33 11.54
CA ALA A 269 19.94 -7.84 12.66
C ALA A 269 21.39 -7.32 12.72
N GLU A 270 21.91 -7.14 13.94
CA GLU A 270 23.35 -6.99 14.18
C GLU A 270 24.11 -8.28 13.81
N PHE A 271 25.45 -8.22 13.71
CA PHE A 271 26.25 -9.44 13.49
C PHE A 271 26.11 -10.40 14.67
N GLU A 272 25.37 -11.50 14.49
CA GLU A 272 25.24 -12.55 15.49
C GLU A 272 26.50 -13.42 15.59
N THR A 273 26.81 -13.84 16.81
CA THR A 273 28.01 -14.62 17.15
C THR A 273 27.83 -16.13 17.06
N ASP A 274 26.60 -16.63 16.95
CA ASP A 274 26.28 -18.05 16.87
C ASP A 274 25.99 -18.51 15.43
N LEU A 275 26.46 -19.72 15.10
CA LEU A 275 26.29 -20.37 13.79
C LEU A 275 24.99 -21.21 13.69
N GLU A 276 24.22 -21.32 14.78
CA GLU A 276 23.07 -22.22 14.85
C GLU A 276 21.85 -21.65 14.09
N HIS A 277 21.83 -20.35 13.84
CA HIS A 277 20.82 -19.68 13.04
C HIS A 277 21.44 -19.25 11.71
N ALA A 278 20.92 -19.78 10.59
CA ALA A 278 21.08 -19.09 9.32
C ALA A 278 20.47 -17.69 9.51
N PRO A 279 21.07 -16.60 8.98
CA PRO A 279 20.42 -15.31 9.01
C PRO A 279 19.05 -15.47 8.34
N LYS A 280 17.99 -15.51 9.16
CA LYS A 280 16.70 -15.00 8.73
C LYS A 280 16.95 -13.52 8.41
N TYR A 281 16.20 -12.91 7.51
CA TYR A 281 16.20 -11.45 7.32
C TYR A 281 17.27 -10.84 6.38
N GLU A 282 17.56 -11.46 5.23
CA GLU A 282 17.89 -10.65 4.03
C GLU A 282 16.57 -10.19 3.39
N ARG A 283 16.08 -8.99 3.72
CA ARG A 283 14.96 -8.37 2.99
C ARG A 283 15.48 -7.59 1.80
N ARG A 284 14.89 -7.86 0.64
CA ARG A 284 15.27 -7.27 -0.65
C ARG A 284 14.10 -6.44 -1.14
N GLU A 285 14.20 -5.13 -0.93
CA GLU A 285 13.17 -4.19 -1.37
C GLU A 285 13.47 -3.74 -2.80
N LEU A 286 12.58 -4.02 -3.74
CA LEU A 286 12.67 -3.54 -5.11
C LEU A 286 12.00 -2.17 -5.21
N GLU A 287 12.62 -1.25 -5.96
CA GLU A 287 11.97 0.01 -6.28
C GLU A 287 10.88 -0.20 -7.33
N CYS A 288 9.70 0.32 -7.05
CA CYS A 288 8.52 0.25 -7.90
C CYS A 288 7.88 1.63 -8.08
N LEU A 289 7.14 1.78 -9.17
CA LEU A 289 6.31 2.96 -9.41
C LEU A 289 4.91 2.70 -8.87
N ARG A 290 4.45 3.57 -7.97
CA ARG A 290 3.09 3.58 -7.42
C ARG A 290 2.25 4.62 -8.14
N LEU A 291 1.09 4.20 -8.63
CA LEU A 291 0.07 5.05 -9.26
C LEU A 291 -1.28 4.88 -8.57
N ASP A 292 -1.84 5.96 -8.07
CA ASP A 292 -3.12 5.94 -7.35
C ASP A 292 -4.27 6.39 -8.28
N PHE A 293 -5.39 5.66 -8.25
CA PHE A 293 -6.51 5.86 -9.16
C PHE A 293 -7.86 5.98 -8.43
N TYR A 294 -8.76 6.77 -9.03
CA TYR A 294 -10.16 6.86 -8.63
C TYR A 294 -11.07 6.55 -9.82
N HIS A 295 -11.92 5.54 -9.65
CA HIS A 295 -13.03 5.20 -10.51
C HIS A 295 -14.33 5.63 -9.81
N PRO A 296 -15.08 6.62 -10.33
CA PRO A 296 -16.42 6.86 -9.80
C PRO A 296 -17.30 5.67 -10.15
N GLY A 297 -17.72 4.89 -9.14
CA GLY A 297 -18.46 3.65 -9.33
C GLY A 297 -19.67 3.74 -10.24
N ASP A 298 -20.00 2.60 -10.86
CA ASP A 298 -21.08 2.39 -11.81
C ASP A 298 -22.48 2.55 -11.15
N ALA A 299 -22.83 3.76 -10.73
CA ALA A 299 -24.21 4.15 -10.47
C ALA A 299 -24.77 4.85 -11.72
N ASP A 300 -25.37 4.04 -12.60
CA ASP A 300 -26.35 4.44 -13.62
C ASP A 300 -25.86 4.95 -15.00
N GLN A 301 -24.63 4.68 -15.48
CA GLN A 301 -24.26 5.00 -16.87
C GLN A 301 -23.53 3.87 -17.61
N ASP A 302 -24.11 3.43 -18.74
CA ASP A 302 -23.53 2.53 -19.77
C ASP A 302 -22.31 3.13 -20.50
N ASP A 303 -21.92 4.36 -20.16
CA ASP A 303 -20.70 4.98 -20.65
C ASP A 303 -19.55 4.55 -19.74
N PHE A 304 -18.78 3.56 -20.20
CA PHE A 304 -17.51 3.08 -19.63
C PHE A 304 -16.49 4.24 -19.53
N GLU A 305 -16.72 5.17 -18.61
CA GLU A 305 -15.98 6.44 -18.48
C GLU A 305 -14.78 6.34 -17.54
N GLU A 306 -13.88 7.28 -17.76
CA GLU A 306 -12.45 7.20 -17.53
C GLU A 306 -12.09 7.20 -16.04
N VAL A 307 -11.27 6.22 -15.63
CA VAL A 307 -10.56 6.27 -14.34
C VAL A 307 -9.72 7.53 -14.31
N ARG A 308 -9.75 8.25 -13.18
CA ARG A 308 -9.00 9.48 -12.97
C ARG A 308 -7.72 9.21 -12.20
N VAL A 309 -6.65 9.88 -12.58
CA VAL A 309 -5.39 9.89 -11.84
C VAL A 309 -5.59 10.69 -10.56
N VAL A 310 -5.10 10.14 -9.46
CA VAL A 310 -5.16 10.74 -8.14
C VAL A 310 -3.73 11.03 -7.68
N HIS A 311 -3.57 11.99 -6.76
CA HIS A 311 -2.26 12.32 -6.20
C HIS A 311 -1.91 11.34 -5.09
N SER A 312 -0.62 11.02 -4.95
CA SER A 312 -0.10 10.17 -3.89
C SER A 312 -0.59 10.65 -2.52
N GLY A 313 -0.90 9.73 -1.60
CA GLY A 313 -1.41 10.00 -0.25
C GLY A 313 -2.83 10.56 -0.13
N LEU A 314 -3.54 10.84 -1.23
CA LEU A 314 -4.98 11.10 -1.15
C LEU A 314 -5.70 9.86 -0.58
N PHE A 315 -5.26 8.67 -0.98
CA PHE A 315 -5.82 7.43 -0.47
C PHE A 315 -5.65 7.34 1.05
N GLU A 316 -4.44 7.52 1.57
CA GLU A 316 -4.18 7.47 3.00
C GLU A 316 -5.00 8.53 3.75
N ARG A 317 -5.16 9.74 3.19
CA ARG A 317 -6.05 10.76 3.75
C ARG A 317 -7.52 10.32 3.76
N LEU A 318 -8.00 9.71 2.67
CA LEU A 318 -9.37 9.21 2.56
C LEU A 318 -9.62 8.05 3.53
N ALA A 319 -8.72 7.08 3.61
CA ALA A 319 -8.80 5.95 4.53
C ALA A 319 -8.82 6.44 6.00
N MET A 320 -7.90 7.34 6.35
CA MET A 320 -7.89 7.98 7.68
C MET A 320 -9.18 8.74 7.93
N GLY A 321 -9.63 9.56 6.97
CA GLY A 321 -10.85 10.33 7.11
C GLY A 321 -12.10 9.47 7.23
N SER A 322 -12.20 8.38 6.47
CA SER A 322 -13.30 7.40 6.57
C SER A 322 -13.31 6.73 7.94
N ARG A 323 -12.16 6.33 8.49
CA ARG A 323 -12.07 5.79 9.87
C ARG A 323 -12.55 6.80 10.92
N LEU A 324 -12.17 8.07 10.76
CA LEU A 324 -12.61 9.16 11.65
C LEU A 324 -14.12 9.40 11.57
N LEU A 325 -14.69 9.38 10.36
CA LEU A 325 -16.12 9.52 10.14
C LEU A 325 -16.91 8.31 10.65
N GLU A 326 -16.39 7.10 10.45
CA GLU A 326 -17.00 5.89 10.99
C GLU A 326 -17.04 5.97 12.52
N ALA A 327 -15.93 6.29 13.18
CA ALA A 327 -15.88 6.37 14.63
C ALA A 327 -16.86 7.40 15.23
N THR A 328 -17.09 8.51 14.55
CA THR A 328 -18.04 9.55 15.01
C THR A 328 -19.50 9.30 14.65
N SER A 329 -19.76 8.43 13.67
CA SER A 329 -21.13 8.10 13.24
C SER A 329 -21.62 6.75 13.76
N ARG A 330 -20.72 5.82 14.10
CA ARG A 330 -21.04 4.46 14.54
C ARG A 330 -21.89 4.42 15.79
N ALA A 331 -21.61 5.28 16.77
CA ALA A 331 -22.37 5.37 18.02
C ALA A 331 -23.88 5.54 17.79
N ALA A 332 -24.27 6.33 16.77
CA ALA A 332 -25.68 6.53 16.44
C ALA A 332 -26.33 5.27 15.81
N LEU A 333 -25.55 4.42 15.15
CA LEU A 333 -26.00 3.16 14.55
C LEU A 333 -26.07 2.02 15.56
N THR A 334 -25.09 1.94 16.47
CA THR A 334 -24.94 0.84 17.44
C THR A 334 -25.56 1.16 18.81
N GLN A 335 -25.98 2.41 19.02
CA GLN A 335 -26.44 2.96 20.31
C GLN A 335 -25.38 2.86 21.42
N ALA A 336 -24.11 2.74 21.04
CA ALA A 336 -23.01 2.67 21.99
C ALA A 336 -22.70 4.06 22.57
N GLU A 337 -22.31 4.08 23.84
CA GLU A 337 -21.84 5.27 24.54
C GLU A 337 -20.31 5.17 24.71
N HIS A 338 -19.57 5.03 23.61
CA HIS A 338 -18.14 4.64 23.61
C HIS A 338 -17.27 5.36 24.66
N VAL A 339 -17.47 6.68 24.82
CA VAL A 339 -16.72 7.49 25.80
C VAL A 339 -17.05 7.10 27.24
N GLU A 340 -18.33 6.88 27.54
CA GLU A 340 -18.78 6.43 28.86
C GLU A 340 -18.43 4.95 29.07
N GLY A 341 -18.51 4.11 28.04
CA GLY A 341 -18.07 2.72 28.03
C GLY A 341 -16.62 2.56 28.46
N VAL A 342 -15.68 3.30 27.85
CA VAL A 342 -14.26 3.30 28.27
C VAL A 342 -14.10 3.69 29.73
N ARG A 343 -14.80 4.75 30.16
CA ARG A 343 -14.73 5.24 31.54
C ARG A 343 -15.29 4.20 32.53
N ASN A 344 -16.41 3.57 32.19
CA ASN A 344 -17.10 2.59 33.03
C ASN A 344 -16.32 1.28 33.13
N LEU A 345 -15.58 0.90 32.08
CA LEU A 345 -14.63 -0.22 32.13
C LEU A 345 -13.44 0.06 33.06
N GLY A 346 -13.18 1.33 33.42
CA GLY A 346 -12.09 1.71 34.33
C GLY A 346 -10.70 1.53 33.71
N VAL A 347 -10.61 1.55 32.38
CA VAL A 347 -9.38 1.34 31.59
C VAL A 347 -9.03 2.61 30.83
N ARG A 348 -7.77 2.74 30.42
CA ARG A 348 -7.31 3.83 29.58
C ARG A 348 -7.41 3.40 28.12
N TRP A 349 -7.57 4.35 27.20
CA TRP A 349 -7.56 4.04 25.77
C TRP A 349 -6.21 3.43 25.33
N GLN A 350 -5.10 3.81 26.01
CA GLN A 350 -3.77 3.23 25.78
C GLN A 350 -3.72 1.73 26.04
N ASP A 351 -4.57 1.23 26.95
CA ASP A 351 -4.60 -0.21 27.28
C ASP A 351 -5.22 -1.03 26.13
N PHE A 352 -5.79 -0.35 25.11
CA PHE A 352 -6.31 -0.93 23.86
C PHE A 352 -5.43 -0.62 22.65
N LEU A 353 -4.18 -0.22 22.85
CA LEU A 353 -3.23 -0.13 21.73
C LEU A 353 -2.91 -1.52 21.18
N GLU A 354 -2.85 -1.62 19.87
CA GLU A 354 -2.30 -2.80 19.19
C GLU A 354 -0.77 -2.83 19.40
N PRO A 355 -0.18 -4.02 19.56
CA PRO A 355 1.29 -4.17 19.59
C PRO A 355 1.92 -3.80 18.22
N GLU A 356 3.25 -3.80 18.17
CA GLU A 356 3.99 -3.43 16.96
C GLU A 356 3.84 -4.48 15.84
N LYS A 357 4.02 -4.03 14.59
CA LYS A 357 3.87 -4.82 13.36
C LYS A 357 4.73 -6.10 13.28
N GLU A 358 5.70 -6.28 14.17
CA GLU A 358 6.56 -7.48 14.18
C GLU A 358 5.77 -8.77 14.45
N ASP A 359 4.54 -8.67 14.96
CA ASP A 359 3.75 -9.80 15.44
C ASP A 359 2.77 -10.42 14.39
N TRP A 360 2.32 -9.69 13.34
CA TRP A 360 1.49 -10.24 12.24
C TRP A 360 1.34 -9.30 11.01
N GLU A 361 0.92 -9.85 9.86
CA GLU A 361 0.57 -9.09 8.64
C GLU A 361 -0.95 -8.94 8.47
N GLY A 362 -1.43 -7.69 8.29
CA GLY A 362 -2.81 -7.36 7.94
C GLY A 362 -3.83 -7.39 9.09
N GLY A 363 -4.94 -6.64 8.95
CA GLY A 363 -6.04 -6.62 9.91
C GLY A 363 -5.75 -5.96 11.28
N ALA A 364 -6.79 -5.85 12.11
CA ALA A 364 -6.67 -5.33 13.47
C ALA A 364 -6.07 -6.38 14.43
N GLY A 365 -5.19 -5.96 15.33
CA GLY A 365 -4.69 -6.81 16.40
C GLY A 365 -5.79 -7.23 17.37
N LEU A 366 -5.66 -8.42 17.94
CA LEU A 366 -6.62 -8.99 18.89
C LEU A 366 -6.26 -8.71 20.36
N VAL A 367 -5.07 -8.18 20.67
CA VAL A 367 -4.71 -7.74 22.04
C VAL A 367 -5.78 -6.83 22.68
N PRO A 368 -6.35 -5.83 21.97
CA PRO A 368 -7.44 -5.02 22.52
C PRO A 368 -8.68 -5.84 22.90
N VAL A 369 -9.03 -6.87 22.11
CA VAL A 369 -10.16 -7.78 22.38
C VAL A 369 -9.87 -8.65 23.60
N GLU A 370 -8.64 -9.16 23.72
CA GLU A 370 -8.19 -9.91 24.90
C GLU A 370 -8.29 -9.03 26.16
N MET A 371 -7.79 -7.79 26.10
CA MET A 371 -7.84 -6.85 27.22
C MET A 371 -9.29 -6.52 27.62
N PHE A 372 -10.18 -6.36 26.64
CA PHE A 372 -11.61 -6.18 26.88
C PHE A 372 -12.21 -7.38 27.62
N ALA A 373 -11.98 -8.59 27.13
CA ALA A 373 -12.48 -9.82 27.73
C ALA A 373 -11.94 -10.03 29.16
N LYS A 374 -10.66 -9.78 29.40
CA LYS A 374 -10.03 -9.82 30.74
C LYS A 374 -10.63 -8.79 31.69
N THR A 375 -11.03 -7.63 31.18
CA THR A 375 -11.67 -6.59 32.00
C THR A 375 -13.07 -7.02 32.41
N LEU A 376 -13.87 -7.52 31.48
CA LEU A 376 -15.22 -8.04 31.77
C LEU A 376 -15.20 -9.25 32.71
N ALA A 377 -14.18 -10.11 32.61
CA ALA A 377 -14.04 -11.28 33.48
C ALA A 377 -13.92 -10.91 34.98
N LYS A 378 -13.46 -9.69 35.30
CA LYS A 378 -13.33 -9.17 36.68
C LYS A 378 -14.64 -8.66 37.27
N VAL A 379 -15.68 -8.51 36.46
CA VAL A 379 -17.00 -8.01 36.89
C VAL A 379 -17.84 -9.22 37.29
N ASP A 380 -18.37 -9.27 38.51
CA ASP A 380 -19.08 -10.46 38.99
C ASP A 380 -20.53 -10.57 38.44
N SER A 381 -21.17 -9.42 38.20
CA SER A 381 -22.57 -9.34 37.78
C SER A 381 -22.74 -9.50 36.27
N VAL A 382 -23.57 -10.44 35.83
CA VAL A 382 -23.90 -10.63 34.41
C VAL A 382 -24.58 -9.38 33.82
N ALA A 383 -25.53 -8.79 34.54
CA ALA A 383 -26.23 -7.58 34.08
C ALA A 383 -25.28 -6.38 33.95
N GLU A 384 -24.26 -6.30 34.82
CA GLU A 384 -23.25 -5.25 34.74
C GLU A 384 -22.32 -5.48 33.54
N ARG A 385 -21.94 -6.74 33.26
CA ARG A 385 -21.19 -7.09 32.05
C ARG A 385 -21.95 -6.73 30.78
N GLU A 386 -23.24 -7.05 30.68
CA GLU A 386 -24.07 -6.70 29.53
C GLU A 386 -24.15 -5.18 29.34
N THR A 387 -24.32 -4.44 30.43
CA THR A 387 -24.33 -2.96 30.40
C THR A 387 -22.99 -2.41 29.89
N LEU A 388 -21.87 -2.96 30.35
CA LEU A 388 -20.53 -2.56 29.90
C LEU A 388 -20.28 -2.91 28.42
N VAL A 389 -20.72 -4.09 27.97
CA VAL A 389 -20.62 -4.49 26.57
C VAL A 389 -21.45 -3.56 25.69
N SER A 390 -22.71 -3.30 26.05
CA SER A 390 -23.59 -2.41 25.29
C SER A 390 -23.06 -0.98 25.24
N ALA A 391 -22.57 -0.45 26.37
CA ALA A 391 -22.00 0.89 26.40
C ALA A 391 -20.72 1.00 25.56
N PHE A 392 -19.86 -0.03 25.57
CA PHE A 392 -18.57 0.01 24.90
C PHE A 392 -18.64 -0.34 23.40
N LEU A 393 -19.34 -1.42 23.05
CA LEU A 393 -19.40 -2.00 21.70
C LEU A 393 -20.78 -1.90 21.02
N GLY A 394 -21.81 -1.48 21.75
CA GLY A 394 -23.20 -1.44 21.26
C GLY A 394 -24.00 -2.70 21.57
N GLU A 395 -25.33 -2.60 21.41
CA GLU A 395 -26.27 -3.64 21.82
C GLU A 395 -26.08 -4.97 21.05
N GLN A 396 -25.76 -4.89 19.76
CA GLN A 396 -25.57 -6.07 18.90
C GLN A 396 -24.38 -6.94 19.33
N ALA A 397 -23.34 -6.33 19.93
CA ALA A 397 -22.15 -7.03 20.36
C ALA A 397 -22.41 -8.04 21.49
N ILE A 398 -23.50 -7.87 22.25
CA ILE A 398 -23.93 -8.86 23.25
C ILE A 398 -24.21 -10.20 22.56
N GLY A 399 -25.00 -10.18 21.48
CA GLY A 399 -25.33 -11.40 20.73
C GLY A 399 -24.10 -12.03 20.07
N TRP A 400 -23.17 -11.22 19.57
CA TRP A 400 -21.92 -11.72 18.99
C TRP A 400 -21.03 -12.41 20.02
N MET A 401 -20.90 -11.81 21.21
CA MET A 401 -20.18 -12.40 22.34
C MET A 401 -20.87 -13.70 22.79
N GLU A 402 -22.20 -13.71 22.89
CA GLU A 402 -22.94 -14.93 23.23
C GLU A 402 -22.73 -16.06 22.23
N ASP A 403 -22.76 -15.75 20.92
CA ASP A 403 -22.52 -16.73 19.86
C ASP A 403 -21.12 -17.33 19.98
N LEU A 404 -20.08 -16.50 20.12
CA LEU A 404 -18.70 -16.96 20.30
C LEU A 404 -18.56 -17.82 21.56
N LEU A 405 -19.03 -17.34 22.71
CA LEU A 405 -18.94 -18.06 23.98
C LEU A 405 -19.70 -19.39 23.93
N ARG A 406 -20.87 -19.42 23.29
CA ARG A 406 -21.66 -20.64 23.10
C ARG A 406 -20.95 -21.63 22.17
N SER A 407 -20.31 -21.16 21.10
CA SER A 407 -19.56 -22.02 20.19
C SER A 407 -18.36 -22.68 20.87
N VAL A 408 -17.66 -21.97 21.76
CA VAL A 408 -16.57 -22.56 22.55
C VAL A 408 -17.09 -23.46 23.68
N ALA A 409 -18.21 -23.13 24.32
CA ALA A 409 -18.75 -23.91 25.43
C ALA A 409 -19.54 -25.16 24.99
N GLY A 410 -20.16 -25.12 23.81
CA GLY A 410 -21.13 -26.10 23.33
C GLY A 410 -22.57 -25.81 23.78
N PRO A 411 -23.57 -26.54 23.23
CA PRO A 411 -23.42 -27.64 22.28
C PRO A 411 -23.15 -27.18 20.84
N VAL A 412 -22.33 -27.94 20.10
CA VAL A 412 -22.04 -27.77 18.67
C VAL A 412 -22.25 -29.11 17.92
N SER A 413 -22.11 -29.12 16.59
CA SER A 413 -22.19 -30.37 15.80
C SER A 413 -21.09 -31.36 16.22
N VAL A 414 -21.30 -32.67 15.96
CA VAL A 414 -20.33 -33.71 16.37
C VAL A 414 -18.95 -33.48 15.75
N ASP A 415 -18.91 -33.12 14.47
CA ASP A 415 -17.66 -32.86 13.75
C ASP A 415 -16.95 -31.62 14.32
N GLN A 416 -17.70 -30.54 14.60
CA GLN A 416 -17.15 -29.34 15.23
C GLN A 416 -16.71 -29.60 16.67
N ASP A 417 -17.40 -30.45 17.43
CA ASP A 417 -17.05 -30.75 18.82
C ASP A 417 -15.70 -31.46 18.92
N PHE A 418 -15.37 -32.30 17.93
CA PHE A 418 -14.07 -32.97 17.83
C PHE A 418 -12.95 -31.93 17.62
N ILE A 419 -13.07 -31.08 16.59
CA ILE A 419 -12.09 -30.04 16.25
C ILE A 419 -11.92 -29.04 17.40
N ARG A 420 -13.04 -28.62 18.00
CA ARG A 420 -13.06 -27.70 19.15
C ARG A 420 -12.31 -28.26 20.34
N ARG A 421 -12.54 -29.53 20.71
CA ARG A 421 -11.86 -30.17 21.86
C ARG A 421 -10.38 -30.35 21.64
N GLU A 422 -9.97 -30.72 20.41
CA GLU A 422 -8.56 -30.81 20.03
C GLU A 422 -7.88 -29.45 20.20
N SER A 423 -8.45 -28.41 19.62
CA SER A 423 -7.90 -27.05 19.65
C SER A 423 -7.89 -26.45 21.07
N LEU A 424 -8.93 -26.70 21.89
CA LEU A 424 -8.92 -26.34 23.31
C LEU A 424 -7.80 -27.06 24.08
N GLY A 425 -7.55 -28.32 23.75
CA GLY A 425 -6.50 -29.12 24.37
C GLY A 425 -5.10 -28.58 24.11
N GLU A 426 -4.82 -28.07 22.91
CA GLU A 426 -3.54 -27.46 22.52
C GLU A 426 -3.17 -26.27 23.43
N ILE A 427 -4.17 -25.48 23.83
CA ILE A 427 -3.98 -24.34 24.75
C ILE A 427 -4.23 -24.70 26.22
N GLY A 428 -4.46 -25.97 26.55
CA GLY A 428 -4.71 -26.42 27.93
C GLY A 428 -6.01 -25.90 28.52
N LEU A 429 -7.08 -25.86 27.74
CA LEU A 429 -8.46 -25.62 28.17
C LEU A 429 -9.30 -26.90 28.01
N THR A 430 -10.37 -27.01 28.80
CA THR A 430 -11.38 -28.06 28.62
C THR A 430 -12.77 -27.44 28.45
N PRO A 431 -13.74 -28.15 27.83
CA PRO A 431 -15.11 -27.65 27.75
C PRO A 431 -15.70 -27.26 29.11
N GLU A 432 -15.36 -27.99 30.16
CA GLU A 432 -15.79 -27.72 31.52
C GLU A 432 -15.15 -26.44 32.08
N SER A 433 -13.87 -26.20 31.81
CA SER A 433 -13.21 -24.96 32.22
C SER A 433 -13.79 -23.74 31.51
N VAL A 434 -14.10 -23.89 30.22
CA VAL A 434 -14.79 -22.86 29.42
C VAL A 434 -16.16 -22.53 30.01
N LEU A 435 -16.94 -23.56 30.38
CA LEU A 435 -18.25 -23.34 31.01
C LEU A 435 -18.15 -22.65 32.38
N SER A 436 -17.10 -22.94 33.16
CA SER A 436 -16.92 -22.31 34.47
C SER A 436 -16.43 -20.86 34.39
N GLU A 437 -15.54 -20.57 33.44
CA GLU A 437 -14.90 -19.25 33.29
C GLU A 437 -14.88 -18.83 31.81
N PRO A 438 -16.06 -18.48 31.23
CA PRO A 438 -16.19 -18.29 29.79
C PRO A 438 -15.37 -17.11 29.26
N LEU A 439 -15.38 -15.97 29.95
CA LEU A 439 -14.65 -14.77 29.52
C LEU A 439 -13.13 -14.92 29.67
N SER A 440 -12.66 -15.54 30.76
CA SER A 440 -11.22 -15.84 30.95
C SER A 440 -10.72 -16.83 29.89
N SER A 441 -11.53 -17.85 29.57
CA SER A 441 -11.22 -18.83 28.54
C SER A 441 -11.21 -18.20 27.15
N PHE A 442 -12.19 -17.33 26.85
CA PHE A 442 -12.24 -16.56 25.61
C PHE A 442 -11.00 -15.67 25.45
N ALA A 443 -10.62 -14.91 26.48
CA ALA A 443 -9.39 -14.11 26.44
C ALA A 443 -8.15 -14.95 26.12
N LYS A 444 -8.05 -16.16 26.70
CA LYS A 444 -6.93 -17.07 26.43
C LYS A 444 -6.93 -17.60 24.99
N ILE A 445 -8.10 -17.86 24.40
CA ILE A 445 -8.22 -18.25 22.99
C ILE A 445 -7.79 -17.09 22.08
N VAL A 446 -8.29 -15.89 22.34
CA VAL A 446 -7.93 -14.68 21.59
C VAL A 446 -6.41 -14.43 21.64
N ALA A 447 -5.79 -14.58 22.81
CA ALA A 447 -4.35 -14.48 22.97
C ALA A 447 -3.54 -15.53 22.19
N GLU A 448 -4.12 -16.73 21.97
CA GLU A 448 -3.48 -17.73 21.11
C GLU A 448 -3.59 -17.34 19.63
N LEU A 449 -4.77 -16.88 19.20
CA LEU A 449 -5.01 -16.48 17.82
C LEU A 449 -4.13 -15.32 17.37
N GLU A 450 -3.80 -14.41 18.29
CA GLU A 450 -2.91 -13.27 18.03
C GLU A 450 -1.51 -13.70 17.58
N LYS A 451 -1.06 -14.91 17.94
CA LYS A 451 0.27 -15.42 17.56
C LYS A 451 0.37 -15.84 16.09
N SER A 452 -0.75 -15.86 15.36
CA SER A 452 -0.77 -16.25 13.95
C SER A 452 -0.12 -15.14 13.11
N GLN A 453 0.79 -15.50 12.21
CA GLN A 453 1.59 -14.53 11.44
C GLN A 453 0.79 -13.86 10.32
N ASP A 454 -0.21 -14.55 9.79
CA ASP A 454 -1.07 -14.08 8.70
C ASP A 454 -2.57 -14.16 9.06
N MET A 455 -3.36 -13.27 8.47
CA MET A 455 -4.80 -13.17 8.70
C MET A 455 -5.59 -14.38 8.23
N LYS A 456 -5.18 -15.05 7.15
CA LYS A 456 -5.84 -16.27 6.68
C LYS A 456 -5.66 -17.39 7.70
N GLU A 457 -4.43 -17.59 8.17
CA GLU A 457 -4.13 -18.56 9.22
C GLU A 457 -4.91 -18.25 10.50
N ARG A 458 -4.97 -16.99 10.91
CA ARG A 458 -5.75 -16.55 12.09
C ARG A 458 -7.22 -16.92 11.97
N ARG A 459 -7.84 -16.69 10.81
CA ARG A 459 -9.26 -17.00 10.57
C ARG A 459 -9.52 -18.50 10.51
N GLU A 460 -8.62 -19.27 9.90
CA GLU A 460 -8.69 -20.74 9.91
C GLU A 460 -8.58 -21.27 11.34
N ASN A 461 -7.65 -20.76 12.15
CA ASN A 461 -7.51 -21.10 13.56
C ASN A 461 -8.74 -20.68 14.38
N ALA A 462 -9.29 -19.49 14.14
CA ALA A 462 -10.51 -19.02 14.80
C ALA A 462 -11.71 -19.95 14.49
N ALA A 463 -11.84 -20.43 13.24
CA ALA A 463 -12.88 -21.37 12.85
C ALA A 463 -12.79 -22.71 13.59
N ARG A 464 -11.58 -23.15 13.97
CA ARG A 464 -11.40 -24.35 14.79
C ARG A 464 -11.99 -24.20 16.21
N PHE A 465 -11.94 -23.01 16.78
CA PHE A 465 -12.53 -22.72 18.10
C PHE A 465 -14.02 -22.37 18.03
N PHE A 466 -14.41 -21.52 17.07
CA PHE A 466 -15.72 -20.86 17.05
C PHE A 466 -16.67 -21.38 15.95
N GLY A 467 -16.19 -22.22 15.04
CA GLY A 467 -16.98 -22.73 13.92
C GLY A 467 -17.51 -21.60 13.03
N GLU A 468 -18.78 -21.70 12.65
CA GLU A 468 -19.47 -20.69 11.83
C GLU A 468 -19.54 -19.31 12.48
N SER A 469 -19.36 -19.21 13.80
CA SER A 469 -19.36 -17.92 14.52
C SER A 469 -18.02 -17.21 14.48
N ALA A 470 -16.97 -17.77 13.88
CA ALA A 470 -15.61 -17.20 13.92
C ALA A 470 -15.52 -15.76 13.40
N PHE A 471 -16.28 -15.41 12.36
CA PHE A 471 -16.32 -14.05 11.80
C PHE A 471 -16.79 -12.99 12.81
N ARG A 472 -17.50 -13.37 13.87
CA ARG A 472 -17.91 -12.45 14.95
C ARG A 472 -16.70 -11.89 15.72
N LEU A 473 -15.58 -12.59 15.73
CA LEU A 473 -14.35 -12.11 16.36
C LEU A 473 -13.84 -10.84 15.67
N ASP A 474 -13.81 -10.84 14.34
CA ASP A 474 -13.40 -9.69 13.53
C ASP A 474 -14.37 -8.51 13.75
N GLN A 475 -15.68 -8.77 13.87
CA GLN A 475 -16.68 -7.75 14.18
C GLN A 475 -16.46 -7.11 15.57
N ILE A 476 -16.11 -7.91 16.58
CA ILE A 476 -15.79 -7.39 17.92
C ILE A 476 -14.49 -6.59 17.89
N ALA A 477 -13.45 -7.08 17.22
CA ALA A 477 -12.17 -6.37 17.08
C ALA A 477 -12.39 -4.98 16.44
N HIS A 478 -13.22 -4.90 15.42
CA HIS A 478 -13.61 -3.66 14.76
C HIS A 478 -14.33 -2.69 15.71
N GLU A 479 -15.34 -3.16 16.46
CA GLU A 479 -16.05 -2.31 17.42
C GLU A 479 -15.15 -1.83 18.57
N VAL A 480 -14.18 -2.65 19.02
CA VAL A 480 -13.18 -2.23 20.01
C VAL A 480 -12.29 -1.11 19.43
N ALA A 481 -11.86 -1.23 18.17
CA ALA A 481 -11.08 -0.20 17.50
C ALA A 481 -11.87 1.11 17.34
N ILE A 482 -13.15 1.02 16.95
CA ILE A 482 -14.05 2.18 16.87
C ILE A 482 -14.21 2.85 18.23
N ALA A 483 -14.47 2.07 19.29
CA ALA A 483 -14.66 2.61 20.63
C ALA A 483 -13.40 3.34 21.13
N ARG A 484 -12.22 2.77 20.88
CA ARG A 484 -10.92 3.40 21.16
C ARG A 484 -10.77 4.73 20.41
N THR A 485 -11.00 4.73 19.10
CA THR A 485 -10.89 5.93 18.26
C THR A 485 -11.87 7.02 18.70
N ALA A 486 -13.14 6.68 18.95
CA ALA A 486 -14.16 7.61 19.41
C ALA A 486 -13.79 8.24 20.77
N ALA A 487 -13.31 7.43 21.72
CA ALA A 487 -12.86 7.94 23.01
C ALA A 487 -11.67 8.90 22.88
N LEU A 488 -10.74 8.62 21.95
CA LEU A 488 -9.60 9.47 21.70
C LEU A 488 -9.97 10.79 21.02
N LEU A 489 -10.90 10.77 20.06
CA LEU A 489 -11.43 12.00 19.44
C LEU A 489 -12.10 12.91 20.45
N HIS A 490 -12.89 12.33 21.37
CA HIS A 490 -13.47 13.06 22.48
C HIS A 490 -12.39 13.66 23.40
N LEU A 491 -11.33 12.90 23.73
CA LEU A 491 -10.21 13.38 24.55
C LEU A 491 -9.45 14.54 23.89
N LEU A 492 -9.27 14.48 22.57
CA LEU A 492 -8.66 15.55 21.77
C LEU A 492 -9.59 16.75 21.56
N GLN A 493 -10.86 16.65 22.02
CA GLN A 493 -11.89 17.68 21.85
C GLN A 493 -12.10 18.04 20.38
N VAL A 494 -12.20 17.00 19.54
CA VAL A 494 -12.55 17.14 18.13
C VAL A 494 -14.04 17.44 18.02
N ASP A 495 -14.41 18.33 17.09
CA ASP A 495 -15.80 18.70 16.83
C ASP A 495 -16.40 17.72 15.81
N ASP A 496 -17.23 16.80 16.28
CA ASP A 496 -17.86 15.76 15.47
C ASP A 496 -18.65 16.35 14.29
N SER A 497 -19.31 17.50 14.48
CA SER A 497 -20.09 18.13 13.42
C SER A 497 -19.18 18.67 12.32
N LYS A 498 -18.06 19.30 12.69
CA LYS A 498 -17.05 19.75 11.70
C LYS A 498 -16.41 18.57 10.98
N LEU A 499 -16.14 17.48 11.70
CA LEU A 499 -15.56 16.28 11.11
C LEU A 499 -16.51 15.67 10.07
N GLN A 500 -17.78 15.51 10.43
CA GLN A 500 -18.82 15.01 9.51
C GLN A 500 -19.03 15.92 8.30
N GLN A 501 -19.02 17.24 8.47
CA GLN A 501 -19.16 18.20 7.37
C GLN A 501 -17.94 18.24 6.43
N ALA A 502 -16.74 17.91 6.94
CA ALA A 502 -15.53 17.90 6.13
C ALA A 502 -15.50 16.76 5.10
N GLY A 503 -16.20 15.65 5.39
CA GLY A 503 -16.15 14.43 4.57
C GLY A 503 -14.80 13.70 4.69
N SER A 504 -14.70 12.51 4.09
CA SER A 504 -13.52 11.64 4.23
C SER A 504 -12.24 12.31 3.71
N GLN A 505 -12.35 13.14 2.67
CA GLN A 505 -11.19 13.80 2.08
C GLN A 505 -10.51 14.82 3.01
N ARG A 506 -11.29 15.53 3.83
CA ARG A 506 -10.80 16.64 4.68
C ARG A 506 -10.92 16.37 6.18
N ALA A 507 -11.46 15.23 6.58
CA ALA A 507 -11.58 14.87 8.00
C ALA A 507 -10.23 14.89 8.73
N LEU A 508 -9.14 14.46 8.08
CA LEU A 508 -7.79 14.55 8.67
C LEU A 508 -7.39 16.03 8.93
N GLU A 509 -7.76 16.97 8.06
CA GLU A 509 -7.44 18.40 8.22
C GLU A 509 -8.07 19.00 9.49
N VAL A 510 -9.28 18.54 9.85
CA VAL A 510 -9.96 18.95 11.10
C VAL A 510 -9.18 18.50 12.33
N LEU A 511 -8.52 17.35 12.23
CA LEU A 511 -7.79 16.71 13.31
C LEU A 511 -6.32 17.21 13.43
N LEU A 512 -5.70 17.61 12.32
CA LEU A 512 -4.28 18.01 12.26
C LEU A 512 -3.84 18.98 13.37
N PRO A 513 -4.57 20.07 13.69
CA PRO A 513 -4.15 20.99 14.74
C PRO A 513 -4.00 20.31 16.11
N LYS A 514 -4.86 19.33 16.42
CA LYS A 514 -4.86 18.59 17.68
C LYS A 514 -3.74 17.54 17.74
N LEU A 515 -3.37 16.98 16.59
CA LEU A 515 -2.29 16.01 16.46
C LEU A 515 -0.91 16.68 16.48
N LEU A 516 -0.75 17.79 15.77
CA LEU A 516 0.56 18.42 15.58
C LEU A 516 0.97 19.32 16.73
N THR A 517 0.00 19.84 17.49
CA THR A 517 0.28 20.83 18.54
C THR A 517 -0.33 20.46 19.89
N VAL A 518 0.24 20.99 20.97
CA VAL A 518 -0.26 20.90 22.34
C VAL A 518 -0.15 22.27 23.01
N ALA A 519 -0.99 22.55 24.00
CA ALA A 519 -0.90 23.79 24.78
C ALA A 519 0.45 23.84 25.51
N ASP A 520 1.12 25.01 25.49
CA ASP A 520 2.40 25.21 26.17
C ASP A 520 2.18 25.20 27.70
N PRO A 521 2.72 24.20 28.44
CA PRO A 521 2.53 24.13 29.88
C PRO A 521 3.35 25.18 30.66
N ALA A 522 4.25 25.91 30.00
CA ALA A 522 5.20 26.81 30.65
C ALA A 522 4.72 28.26 30.80
N GLU A 523 3.53 28.66 30.30
CA GLU A 523 3.10 30.06 30.31
C GLU A 523 1.64 30.29 30.72
N ASP A 524 1.38 31.49 31.27
CA ASP A 524 0.05 32.01 31.65
C ASP A 524 -0.79 32.48 30.43
N ASP A 525 -0.36 32.20 29.19
CA ASP A 525 -1.10 32.55 27.97
C ASP A 525 -1.89 31.33 27.44
N PRO A 526 -3.22 31.27 27.65
CA PRO A 526 -4.05 30.12 27.29
C PRO A 526 -4.18 29.88 25.78
N GLY A 527 -3.59 30.73 24.91
CA GLY A 527 -3.63 30.58 23.46
C GLY A 527 -2.35 30.04 22.81
N ARG A 528 -1.25 29.90 23.56
CA ARG A 528 0.05 29.50 22.98
C ARG A 528 0.16 27.98 22.85
N VAL A 529 0.53 27.52 21.67
CA VAL A 529 0.74 26.10 21.35
C VAL A 529 2.20 25.84 20.97
N VAL A 530 2.68 24.64 21.32
CA VAL A 530 3.99 24.12 20.93
C VAL A 530 3.81 22.85 20.10
N ASP A 531 4.81 22.52 19.30
CA ASP A 531 4.82 21.28 18.52
C ASP A 531 4.77 20.07 19.48
N ARG A 532 3.90 19.12 19.16
CA ARG A 532 3.79 17.87 19.90
C ARG A 532 5.03 17.02 19.62
N ALA A 533 5.59 16.44 20.68
CA ALA A 533 6.69 15.49 20.55
C ALA A 533 6.30 14.31 19.65
N GLU A 534 7.27 13.81 18.88
CA GLU A 534 7.02 12.74 17.90
C GLU A 534 6.47 11.46 18.55
N ASN A 535 7.00 11.06 19.70
CA ASN A 535 6.51 9.90 20.44
C ASN A 535 5.04 10.04 20.85
N ASP A 536 4.66 11.19 21.43
CA ASP A 536 3.28 11.47 21.82
C ASP A 536 2.35 11.47 20.60
N ARG A 537 2.80 12.02 19.47
CA ARG A 537 2.04 12.02 18.22
C ARG A 537 1.85 10.59 17.69
N ASN A 538 2.90 9.77 17.70
CA ASN A 538 2.84 8.40 17.22
C ASN A 538 1.89 7.55 18.09
N GLU A 539 1.88 7.76 19.41
CA GLU A 539 0.95 7.09 20.31
C GLU A 539 -0.52 7.47 20.01
N LEU A 540 -0.80 8.75 19.76
CA LEU A 540 -2.13 9.21 19.33
C LEU A 540 -2.53 8.61 17.98
N LEU A 541 -1.61 8.57 17.02
CA LEU A 541 -1.86 7.99 15.70
C LEU A 541 -2.18 6.49 15.80
N LYS A 542 -1.47 5.76 16.68
CA LYS A 542 -1.78 4.36 16.98
C LYS A 542 -3.17 4.18 17.59
N GLY A 543 -3.54 5.06 18.52
CA GLY A 543 -4.88 5.03 19.12
C GLY A 543 -6.00 5.27 18.11
N LEU A 544 -5.79 6.18 17.16
CA LEU A 544 -6.81 6.56 16.17
C LEU A 544 -6.93 5.59 15.00
N PHE A 545 -5.81 5.03 14.56
CA PHE A 545 -5.71 4.32 13.27
C PHE A 545 -5.12 2.91 13.36
N GLY A 546 -4.86 2.40 14.56
CA GLY A 546 -4.19 1.12 14.78
C GLY A 546 -2.68 1.20 14.61
N HIS A 547 -1.99 0.07 14.68
CA HIS A 547 -0.52 0.04 14.70
C HIS A 547 0.14 0.69 13.47
N GLU A 548 -0.50 0.62 12.28
CA GLU A 548 -0.03 1.26 11.04
C GLU A 548 -0.29 2.78 10.98
N GLY A 549 -0.99 3.34 11.98
CA GLY A 549 -1.38 4.74 12.02
C GLY A 549 -0.25 5.75 11.76
N PRO A 550 0.93 5.60 12.38
CA PRO A 550 2.07 6.49 12.15
C PRO A 550 2.57 6.48 10.69
N ASP A 551 2.70 5.30 10.07
CA ASP A 551 3.16 5.16 8.69
C ASP A 551 2.11 5.65 7.69
N LEU A 552 0.84 5.35 7.97
CA LEU A 552 -0.30 5.86 7.20
C LEU A 552 -0.34 7.39 7.24
N PHE A 553 -0.14 7.98 8.42
CA PHE A 553 -0.09 9.43 8.59
C PHE A 553 1.11 10.04 7.86
N LYS A 554 2.30 9.43 7.97
CA LYS A 554 3.49 9.90 7.28
C LYS A 554 3.26 9.94 5.77
N ARG A 555 2.73 8.86 5.17
CA ARG A 555 2.36 8.81 3.74
C ARG A 555 1.30 9.86 3.39
N ALA A 556 0.28 10.03 4.23
CA ALA A 556 -0.75 11.06 4.04
C ALA A 556 -0.20 12.50 4.10
N MET A 557 0.91 12.73 4.81
CA MET A 557 1.54 14.05 4.97
C MET A 557 2.64 14.33 3.96
N GLU A 558 3.39 13.30 3.53
CA GLU A 558 4.43 13.40 2.48
C GLU A 558 3.82 13.66 1.09
N ALA A 559 2.55 13.35 0.93
CA ALA A 559 1.74 13.66 -0.22
C ALA A 559 1.59 15.16 -0.50
N ASN A 560 2.39 15.64 -1.45
CA ASN A 560 2.18 16.92 -2.08
C ASN A 560 0.95 16.86 -2.99
N VAL A 561 0.00 17.78 -2.77
CA VAL A 561 -1.07 18.05 -3.75
C VAL A 561 -0.40 18.45 -5.06
N GLY A 562 -0.33 17.53 -6.03
CA GLY A 562 0.28 17.76 -7.34
C GLY A 562 1.22 16.67 -7.86
N GLU A 563 1.64 15.70 -7.03
CA GLU A 563 2.43 14.55 -7.50
C GLU A 563 1.50 13.36 -7.83
N GLU A 564 1.33 13.11 -9.14
CA GLU A 564 0.46 12.05 -9.70
C GLU A 564 1.06 10.62 -9.56
N TYR A 565 2.29 10.50 -9.07
CA TYR A 565 3.03 9.24 -8.96
C TYR A 565 4.06 9.27 -7.82
N LEU A 566 4.45 8.10 -7.32
CA LEU A 566 5.51 7.94 -6.31
C LEU A 566 6.45 6.79 -6.69
N TRP A 567 7.76 7.00 -6.59
CA TRP A 567 8.74 5.91 -6.59
C TRP A 567 8.91 5.41 -5.16
N ASP A 568 8.61 4.14 -4.93
CA ASP A 568 8.56 3.53 -3.60
C ASP A 568 9.40 2.24 -3.55
N PHE A 569 9.89 1.86 -2.37
CA PHE A 569 10.60 0.60 -2.15
C PHE A 569 9.71 -0.33 -1.36
N ARG A 570 9.27 -1.44 -1.98
CA ARG A 570 8.46 -2.47 -1.31
C ARG A 570 9.24 -3.77 -1.20
N ASP A 571 9.02 -4.49 -0.10
CA ASP A 571 9.51 -5.85 0.06
C ASP A 571 8.83 -6.70 -1.01
N ALA A 572 9.65 -7.30 -1.86
CA ALA A 572 9.11 -8.13 -2.92
C ALA A 572 8.80 -9.49 -2.27
N ARG A 573 7.54 -9.71 -1.85
CA ARG A 573 7.15 -10.99 -1.25
C ARG A 573 7.54 -12.09 -2.23
N GLN A 574 8.20 -13.13 -1.72
CA GLN A 574 8.70 -14.23 -2.56
C GLN A 574 7.55 -14.93 -3.31
N GLU A 575 6.31 -14.85 -2.80
CA GLU A 575 5.08 -15.33 -3.41
C GLU A 575 4.52 -14.41 -4.51
N ASP A 576 4.87 -13.12 -4.53
CA ASP A 576 4.45 -12.18 -5.56
C ASP A 576 5.35 -12.28 -6.82
N ILE A 577 6.58 -12.80 -6.68
CA ILE A 577 7.59 -12.89 -7.77
C ILE A 577 7.60 -14.27 -8.47
N LEU A 578 7.16 -15.34 -7.79
CA LEU A 578 7.23 -16.73 -8.27
C LEU A 578 5.85 -17.30 -8.56
#